data_AF-A0A396SSS6-F1
#
_entry.id   AF-A0A396SSS6-F1
#
_cell.length_a   1.000
_cell.length_b   1.000
_cell.length_c   1.000
_cell.angle_alpha   90.00
_cell.angle_beta   90.00
_cell.angle_gamma   90.00
#
_symmetry.space_group_name_H-M   'P 1'
#
loop_
_entity.id
_entity.type
_entity.pdbx_description
1 polymer ?
#
loop_
_entity_poly.entity_id
_entity_poly.type
_entity_poly.pdbx_seq_one_letter_code
_entity_poly.pdbx_strand_id
1 'polypeptide(L)'
;MNKIIDFISVKEQKQNEKLDKVFRKANTLKDVQEIDKLVDEKSLAVKDHKLFLAFLKYLELKELEPHMIFKEVLQLPKHEFEARHQMDWQSVVQLCFTFLAILKEHDPKQYLEFIVSN
;
A
#
# COMPACT_ATOMS: atom_id res chain seq x y z
N MET A 1 -10.96 25.11 20.46
CA MET A 1 -9.56 24.90 20.03
C MET A 1 -9.46 23.51 19.41
N ASN A 2 -9.25 23.37 18.09
CA ASN A 2 -8.94 22.08 17.46
C ASN A 2 -8.29 22.23 16.07
N LYS A 3 -7.43 23.24 15.89
CA LYS A 3 -6.77 23.51 14.59
C LYS A 3 -5.63 22.52 14.24
N ILE A 4 -5.28 21.61 15.15
CA ILE A 4 -4.20 20.63 14.96
C ILE A 4 -4.75 19.30 14.37
N ILE A 5 -6.07 19.06 14.48
CA ILE A 5 -6.69 17.78 14.06
C ILE A 5 -6.95 17.70 12.54
N ASP A 6 -7.00 18.82 11.83
CA ASP A 6 -7.30 18.82 10.39
C ASP A 6 -6.09 18.59 9.48
N PHE A 7 -4.86 18.94 9.89
CA PHE A 7 -3.72 18.86 8.98
C PHE A 7 -3.28 17.42 8.68
N ILE A 8 -3.31 16.54 9.68
CA ILE A 8 -2.98 15.11 9.50
C ILE A 8 -4.06 14.43 8.66
N SER A 9 -5.33 14.66 8.98
CA SER A 9 -6.46 14.11 8.23
C SER A 9 -6.50 14.59 6.78
N VAL A 10 -6.23 15.86 6.52
CA VAL A 10 -6.21 16.41 5.15
C VAL A 10 -4.98 15.92 4.38
N LYS A 11 -3.83 15.72 5.03
CA LYS A 11 -2.63 15.17 4.38
C LYS A 11 -2.82 13.70 4.02
N GLU A 12 -3.36 12.89 4.93
CA GLU A 12 -3.73 11.49 4.70
C GLU A 12 -4.78 11.38 3.58
N GLN A 13 -5.82 12.21 3.62
CA GLN A 13 -6.86 12.21 2.58
C GLN A 13 -6.31 12.58 1.21
N LYS A 14 -5.44 13.61 1.12
CA LYS A 14 -4.78 13.97 -0.15
C LYS A 14 -3.83 12.88 -0.64
N GLN A 15 -3.15 12.17 0.25
CA GLN A 15 -2.34 11.00 -0.12
C GLN A 15 -3.20 9.88 -0.66
N ASN A 16 -4.30 9.57 0.01
CA ASN A 16 -5.24 8.55 -0.44
C ASN A 16 -5.84 8.90 -1.80
N GLU A 17 -6.21 10.17 -2.02
CA GLU A 17 -6.68 10.65 -3.33
C GLU A 17 -5.60 10.61 -4.41
N LYS A 18 -4.33 10.86 -4.06
CA LYS A 18 -3.21 10.79 -5.00
C LYS A 18 -2.90 9.36 -5.39
N LEU A 19 -2.85 8.45 -4.41
CA LEU A 19 -2.77 7.01 -4.62
C LEU A 19 -3.91 6.60 -5.55
N ASP A 20 -5.17 6.86 -5.17
CA ASP A 20 -6.35 6.56 -5.99
C ASP A 20 -6.25 7.08 -7.42
N LYS A 21 -5.73 8.29 -7.64
CA LYS A 21 -5.58 8.87 -8.99
C LYS A 21 -4.51 8.16 -9.81
N VAL A 22 -3.37 7.84 -9.21
CA VAL A 22 -2.31 7.06 -9.87
C VAL A 22 -2.85 5.69 -10.25
N PHE A 23 -3.52 5.05 -9.30
CA PHE A 23 -4.10 3.73 -9.40
C PHE A 23 -5.33 3.60 -10.32
N ARG A 24 -6.12 4.67 -10.47
CA ARG A 24 -7.23 4.71 -11.45
C ARG A 24 -6.74 4.94 -12.87
N LYS A 25 -5.60 5.60 -13.05
CA LYS A 25 -5.02 5.87 -14.39
C LYS A 25 -4.13 4.73 -14.85
N ALA A 26 -3.38 4.15 -13.93
CA ALA A 26 -2.53 3.01 -14.16
C ALA A 26 -3.31 1.78 -13.70
N ASN A 27 -3.90 1.03 -14.62
CA ASN A 27 -4.52 -0.27 -14.30
C ASN A 27 -3.54 -1.27 -13.63
N THR A 28 -2.26 -0.90 -13.47
CA THR A 28 -1.14 -1.61 -12.84
C THR A 28 -0.02 -0.60 -12.52
N LEU A 29 0.71 -0.73 -11.40
CA LEU A 29 1.90 0.08 -11.12
C LEU A 29 3.14 -0.55 -11.79
N LYS A 30 3.44 -0.11 -13.02
CA LYS A 30 4.60 -0.58 -13.79
C LYS A 30 5.83 0.34 -13.69
N ASP A 31 5.65 1.56 -13.17
CA ASP A 31 6.75 2.51 -13.06
C ASP A 31 7.37 2.47 -11.65
N VAL A 32 8.56 1.89 -11.57
CA VAL A 32 9.36 1.77 -10.34
C VAL A 32 9.63 3.13 -9.71
N GLN A 33 9.87 4.19 -10.51
CA GLN A 33 10.13 5.53 -9.98
C GLN A 33 8.88 6.15 -9.36
N GLU A 34 7.71 5.84 -9.90
CA GLU A 34 6.43 6.29 -9.34
C GLU A 34 6.13 5.60 -8.01
N ILE A 35 6.37 4.28 -7.92
CA ILE A 35 6.26 3.52 -6.66
C ILE A 35 7.20 4.12 -5.61
N ASP A 36 8.48 4.32 -5.97
CA ASP A 36 9.49 4.79 -5.02
C ASP A 36 9.16 6.16 -4.44
N LYS A 37 8.72 7.07 -5.31
CA LYS A 37 8.29 8.42 -4.91
C LYS A 37 7.06 8.38 -3.99
N LEU A 38 6.09 7.51 -4.27
CA LEU A 38 4.89 7.37 -3.44
C LEU A 38 5.21 6.78 -2.06
N VAL A 39 6.18 5.86 -1.99
CA VAL A 39 6.70 5.32 -0.72
C VAL A 39 7.38 6.41 0.10
N ASP A 40 8.24 7.24 -0.53
CA ASP A 40 8.91 8.36 0.16
C ASP A 40 7.95 9.42 0.66
N GLU A 41 6.89 9.68 -0.09
CA GLU A 41 5.86 10.62 0.34
C GLU A 41 5.06 10.07 1.53
N LYS A 42 4.94 8.75 1.67
CA LYS A 42 4.12 8.14 2.72
C LYS A 42 4.73 8.39 4.10
N SER A 43 4.03 9.21 4.87
CA SER A 43 4.35 9.43 6.28
C SER A 43 3.69 8.31 7.07
N LEU A 44 4.44 7.30 7.51
CA LEU A 44 3.94 6.21 8.35
C LEU A 44 3.30 6.81 9.62
N ALA A 45 1.97 6.89 9.65
CA ALA A 45 1.27 7.31 10.86
C ALA A 45 1.15 6.11 11.80
N VAL A 46 1.27 6.33 13.12
CA VAL A 46 1.20 5.24 14.13
C VAL A 46 -0.08 4.39 14.02
N LYS A 47 -1.17 4.94 13.47
CA LYS A 47 -2.42 4.21 13.19
C LYS A 47 -2.28 3.15 12.10
N ASP A 48 -1.40 3.36 11.11
CA ASP A 48 -1.22 2.45 9.98
C ASP A 48 -0.66 1.09 10.44
N HIS A 49 0.14 1.07 11.50
CA HIS A 49 0.76 -0.15 12.02
C HIS A 49 -0.24 -1.12 12.66
N LYS A 50 -1.26 -0.64 13.37
CA LYS A 50 -2.27 -1.53 14.00
C LYS A 50 -3.14 -2.21 12.96
N LEU A 51 -3.59 -1.45 11.97
CA LEU A 51 -4.39 -1.98 10.85
C LEU A 51 -3.55 -2.95 10.02
N PHE A 52 -2.28 -2.62 9.78
CA PHE A 52 -1.34 -3.47 9.09
C PHE A 52 -1.15 -4.82 9.80
N LEU A 53 -0.88 -4.83 11.11
CA LEU A 53 -0.74 -6.07 11.87
C LEU A 53 -2.03 -6.90 11.89
N ALA A 54 -3.18 -6.26 12.01
CA ALA A 54 -4.48 -6.95 11.94
C ALA A 54 -4.69 -7.60 10.57
N PHE A 55 -4.30 -6.91 9.49
CA PHE A 55 -4.37 -7.46 8.15
C PHE A 55 -3.40 -8.63 7.94
N LEU A 56 -2.16 -8.56 8.44
CA LEU A 56 -1.24 -9.69 8.40
C LEU A 56 -1.82 -10.90 9.14
N LYS A 57 -2.45 -10.69 10.30
CA LYS A 57 -3.12 -11.78 11.03
C LYS A 57 -4.30 -12.35 10.25
N TYR A 58 -5.06 -11.50 9.56
CA TYR A 58 -6.14 -11.95 8.68
C TYR A 58 -5.62 -12.83 7.54
N LEU A 59 -4.51 -12.45 6.90
CA LEU A 59 -3.89 -13.25 5.83
C LEU A 59 -3.38 -14.59 6.35
N GLU A 60 -2.73 -14.60 7.52
CA GLU A 60 -2.29 -15.83 8.19
C GLU A 60 -3.46 -16.79 8.45
N LEU A 61 -4.59 -16.28 8.95
CA LEU A 61 -5.81 -17.09 9.18
C LEU A 61 -6.43 -17.63 7.88
N LYS A 62 -6.13 -17.00 6.74
CA LYS A 62 -6.57 -17.41 5.41
C LYS A 62 -5.54 -18.28 4.68
N GLU A 63 -4.42 -18.59 5.34
CA GLU A 63 -3.27 -19.30 4.74
C GLU A 63 -2.75 -18.60 3.47
N LEU A 64 -2.80 -17.26 3.47
CA LEU A 64 -2.34 -16.43 2.36
C LEU A 64 -1.00 -15.77 2.70
N GLU A 65 -0.07 -15.85 1.77
CA GLU A 65 1.24 -15.23 1.90
C GLU A 65 1.15 -13.70 1.64
N PRO A 66 1.47 -12.84 2.63
CA PRO A 66 1.35 -11.38 2.47
C PRO A 66 2.15 -10.82 1.29
N HIS A 67 3.35 -11.35 1.07
CA HIS A 67 4.20 -10.96 -0.06
C HIS A 67 3.49 -11.19 -1.41
N MET A 68 2.77 -12.31 -1.57
CA MET A 68 2.03 -12.60 -2.79
C MET A 68 0.86 -11.64 -2.97
N ILE A 69 0.07 -11.39 -1.92
CA ILE A 69 -1.06 -10.47 -1.97
C ILE A 69 -0.61 -9.04 -2.33
N PHE A 70 0.48 -8.57 -1.70
CA PHE A 70 1.05 -7.25 -1.99
C PHE A 70 1.68 -7.17 -3.38
N LYS A 71 2.16 -8.26 -3.96
CA LYS A 71 2.61 -8.27 -5.34
C LYS A 71 1.42 -8.21 -6.30
N GLU A 72 0.42 -9.05 -6.06
CA GLU A 72 -0.78 -9.11 -6.91
C GLU A 72 -1.58 -7.81 -6.89
N VAL A 73 -1.64 -7.08 -5.77
CA VAL A 73 -2.35 -5.79 -5.72
C VAL A 73 -1.68 -4.72 -6.59
N LEU A 74 -0.36 -4.82 -6.83
CA LEU A 74 0.37 -3.90 -7.69
C LEU A 74 0.33 -4.31 -9.18
N GLN A 75 0.18 -5.61 -9.45
CA GLN A 75 0.25 -6.18 -10.81
C GLN A 75 -1.12 -6.37 -11.47
N LEU A 76 -2.17 -6.61 -10.69
CA LEU A 76 -3.50 -6.89 -11.23
C LEU A 76 -4.34 -5.62 -11.31
N PRO A 77 -5.17 -5.47 -12.36
CA PRO A 77 -6.24 -4.51 -12.36
C PRO A 77 -7.18 -4.72 -11.18
N LYS A 78 -7.74 -3.62 -10.65
CA LYS A 78 -8.67 -3.63 -9.51
C LYS A 78 -9.70 -4.77 -9.59
N HIS A 79 -10.43 -4.87 -10.71
CA HIS A 79 -11.49 -5.84 -10.87
C HIS A 79 -10.99 -7.30 -10.81
N GLU A 80 -9.80 -7.57 -11.34
CA GLU A 80 -9.21 -8.92 -11.31
C GLU A 80 -8.71 -9.29 -9.92
N PHE A 81 -8.10 -8.34 -9.22
CA PHE A 81 -7.67 -8.53 -7.83
C PHE A 81 -8.86 -8.81 -6.91
N GLU A 82 -9.91 -7.99 -6.98
CA GLU A 82 -11.10 -8.12 -6.14
C GLU A 82 -11.86 -9.42 -6.44
N ALA A 83 -11.94 -9.83 -7.70
CA ALA A 83 -12.55 -11.10 -8.08
C ALA A 83 -11.77 -12.31 -7.53
N ARG A 84 -10.44 -12.24 -7.51
CA ARG A 84 -9.56 -13.33 -7.05
C ARG A 84 -9.51 -13.45 -5.53
N HIS A 85 -9.31 -12.33 -4.84
CA HIS A 85 -9.02 -12.31 -3.40
C HIS A 85 -10.22 -11.95 -2.53
N GLN A 86 -11.29 -11.39 -3.11
CA GLN A 86 -12.45 -10.89 -2.38
C GLN A 86 -12.07 -9.86 -1.30
N MET A 87 -11.01 -9.09 -1.55
CA MET A 87 -10.51 -8.03 -0.66
C MET A 87 -10.72 -6.68 -1.33
N ASP A 88 -11.02 -5.64 -0.54
CA ASP A 88 -11.11 -4.27 -1.05
C ASP A 88 -9.73 -3.80 -1.54
N TRP A 89 -9.59 -3.62 -2.85
CA TRP A 89 -8.30 -3.36 -3.48
C TRP A 89 -7.65 -2.09 -2.95
N GLN A 90 -8.43 -1.04 -2.71
CA GLN A 90 -7.94 0.25 -2.24
C GLN A 90 -7.32 0.13 -0.84
N SER A 91 -7.97 -0.61 0.06
CA SER A 91 -7.44 -0.90 1.39
C SER A 91 -6.15 -1.71 1.32
N VAL A 92 -6.10 -2.74 0.46
CA VAL A 92 -4.88 -3.55 0.29
C VAL A 92 -3.73 -2.73 -0.31
N VAL A 93 -4.00 -1.83 -1.24
CA VAL A 93 -3.00 -0.87 -1.77
C VAL A 93 -2.40 -0.05 -0.64
N GLN A 94 -3.22 0.52 0.24
CA GLN A 94 -2.70 1.30 1.36
C GLN A 94 -1.81 0.46 2.26
N LEU A 95 -2.22 -0.78 2.56
CA LEU A 95 -1.45 -1.71 3.39
C LEU A 95 -0.14 -2.14 2.71
N CYS A 96 -0.16 -2.35 1.39
CA CYS A 96 1.02 -2.61 0.58
C CYS A 96 2.04 -1.46 0.68
N PHE A 97 1.59 -0.21 0.58
CA PHE A 97 2.50 0.92 0.75
C PHE A 97 3.04 1.06 2.18
N THR A 98 2.29 0.58 3.19
CA THR A 98 2.81 0.51 4.57
C THR A 98 3.92 -0.53 4.65
N PHE A 99 3.70 -1.71 4.06
CA PHE A 99 4.73 -2.75 3.93
C PHE A 99 5.98 -2.23 3.20
N LEU A 100 5.82 -1.56 2.05
CA LEU A 100 6.94 -1.02 1.28
C LEU A 100 7.74 0.03 2.05
N ALA A 101 7.08 0.93 2.78
CA ALA A 101 7.76 1.92 3.61
C ALA A 101 8.58 1.25 4.74
N ILE A 102 8.00 0.26 5.43
CA ILE A 102 8.70 -0.55 6.44
C ILE A 102 9.88 -1.29 5.80
N LEU A 103 9.66 -1.92 4.64
CA LEU A 103 10.70 -2.67 3.94
C LEU A 103 11.84 -1.78 3.49
N LYS A 104 11.56 -0.58 2.97
CA LYS A 104 12.58 0.41 2.58
C LYS A 104 13.41 0.88 3.76
N GLU A 105 12.80 1.05 4.94
CA GLU A 105 13.48 1.48 6.15
C GLU A 105 14.40 0.38 6.74
N HIS A 106 13.95 -0.88 6.70
CA HIS A 106 14.65 -1.99 7.36
C HIS A 106 15.54 -2.83 6.43
N ASP A 107 15.15 -3.03 5.18
CA ASP A 107 15.93 -3.75 4.15
C ASP A 107 15.76 -3.11 2.76
N PRO A 108 16.55 -2.04 2.48
CA PRO A 108 16.50 -1.34 1.19
C PRO A 108 16.77 -2.22 -0.02
N LYS A 109 17.53 -3.32 0.14
CA LYS A 109 17.83 -4.24 -0.97
C LYS A 109 16.61 -5.05 -1.33
N GLN A 110 15.98 -5.68 -0.34
CA GLN A 110 14.76 -6.45 -0.55
C GLN A 110 13.62 -5.55 -1.06
N TYR A 111 13.57 -4.30 -0.60
CA TYR A 111 12.66 -3.30 -1.14
C TYR A 111 12.85 -3.08 -2.66
N LEU A 112 14.08 -2.84 -3.10
CA LEU A 112 14.38 -2.65 -4.53
C LEU A 112 14.03 -3.89 -5.35
N GLU A 113 14.37 -5.08 -4.86
CA GLU A 113 14.00 -6.35 -5.52
C GLU A 113 12.48 -6.51 -5.64
N PHE A 114 11.74 -6.13 -4.60
CA PHE A 114 10.28 -6.20 -4.59
C PHE A 114 9.66 -5.31 -5.66
N ILE A 115 10.07 -4.04 -5.75
CA ILE A 115 9.46 -3.08 -6.69
C ILE A 115 9.96 -3.24 -8.13
N VAL A 116 11.17 -3.76 -8.35
CA VAL A 116 11.72 -4.01 -9.70
C VAL A 116 11.15 -5.28 -10.32
N SER A 117 10.83 -6.28 -9.50
CA SER A 117 10.24 -7.55 -9.98
C SER A 117 8.74 -7.48 -10.24
N ASN A 118 8.18 -6.27 -10.29
CA ASN A 118 6.76 -5.99 -10.37
C ASN A 118 6.27 -5.74 -11.81
#